data_AF-A0A5B9FK43-F1
#
_entry.id   AF-A0A5B9FK43-F1
#
_cell.length_a   1.000
_cell.length_b   1.000
_cell.length_c   1.000
_cell.angle_alpha   90.00
_cell.angle_beta   90.00
_cell.angle_gamma   90.00
#
_symmetry.space_group_name_H-M   'P 1'
#
loop_
_entity.id
_entity.type
_entity.pdbx_description
1 polymer ?
#
loop_
_entity_poly.entity_id
_entity_poly.type
_entity_poly.pdbx_seq_one_letter_code
_entity_poly.pdbx_strand_id
1 'polypeptide(L)' 'MDLFADPVRAVLLLWATPGLIVAVAFLAFGIDRIDHAAVGAYAFRPLLIPGIILLWPLVAWRWAVLARKRGE' A
#
# COMPACT_ATOMS: atom_id res chain seq x y z
N MET A 1 -28.98 -2.18 -3.29
CA MET A 1 -27.68 -2.00 -3.97
C MET A 1 -27.46 -0.50 -4.07
N ASP A 2 -27.30 0.13 -2.90
CA ASP A 2 -27.31 1.59 -2.78
C ASP A 2 -25.90 2.07 -2.44
N LEU A 3 -24.93 1.56 -3.21
CA LEU A 3 -23.50 1.91 -3.08
C LEU A 3 -23.25 3.41 -3.30
N PHE A 4 -24.24 4.14 -3.85
CA PHE A 4 -24.20 5.55 -4.19
C PHE A 4 -25.13 6.44 -3.35
N ALA A 5 -25.94 5.88 -2.44
CA ALA A 5 -26.83 6.69 -1.60
C ALA A 5 -26.06 7.52 -0.57
N ASP A 6 -24.91 6.99 -0.12
CA ASP A 6 -24.04 7.65 0.85
C ASP A 6 -22.77 8.15 0.14
N PRO A 7 -22.63 9.46 -0.14
CA PRO A 7 -21.46 10.00 -0.85
C PRO A 7 -20.16 9.73 -0.10
N VAL A 8 -20.22 9.67 1.23
CA VAL A 8 -19.07 9.32 2.08
C VAL A 8 -18.60 7.89 1.82
N ARG A 9 -19.52 6.92 1.72
CA ARG A 9 -19.15 5.52 1.43
C ARG A 9 -18.54 5.38 0.05
N ALA A 10 -19.08 6.08 -0.95
CA ALA A 10 -18.55 6.04 -2.31
C ALA A 10 -17.10 6.56 -2.36
N VAL A 11 -16.81 7.69 -1.71
CA VAL A 11 -15.44 8.22 -1.62
C VAL A 11 -14.51 7.28 -0.86
N LEU A 12 -14.98 6.71 0.26
CA LEU A 12 -14.19 5.74 1.03
C LEU A 12 -13.86 4.51 0.19
N LEU A 13 -14.80 3.95 -0.56
CA LEU A 13 -14.55 2.78 -1.42
C LEU A 13 -13.60 3.13 -2.58
N LEU A 14 -13.79 4.28 -3.22
CA LEU A 14 -12.90 4.78 -4.28
C LEU A 14 -11.47 5.01 -3.77
N TRP A 15 -11.31 5.36 -2.48
CA TRP A 15 -9.99 5.57 -1.88
C TRP A 15 -9.37 4.27 -1.35
N ALA A 16 -10.13 3.44 -0.63
CA ALA A 16 -9.62 2.22 0.00
C ALA A 16 -9.34 1.10 -1.01
N THR A 17 -10.10 1.00 -2.10
CA THR A 17 -9.89 -0.03 -3.13
C THR A 17 -8.50 0.07 -3.78
N PRO A 18 -8.06 1.22 -4.33
CA PRO A 18 -6.69 1.36 -4.83
C PRO A 18 -5.67 1.26 -3.70
N GLY A 19 -5.97 1.75 -2.49
CA GLY A 19 -5.11 1.58 -1.33
C GLY A 19 -4.86 0.11 -0.97
N LEU A 20 -5.88 -0.74 -1.08
CA LEU A 20 -5.77 -2.18 -0.86
C LEU A 20 -4.93 -2.86 -1.95
N ILE A 21 -5.13 -2.48 -3.22
CA ILE A 21 -4.32 -2.99 -4.34
C ILE A 21 -2.85 -2.64 -4.14
N VAL A 22 -2.57 -1.38 -3.78
CA VAL A 22 -1.21 -0.92 -3.48
C VAL A 22 -0.64 -1.61 -2.24
N ALA A 23 -1.43 -1.83 -1.20
CA ALA A 23 -1.00 -2.57 -0.01
C ALA A 23 -0.62 -4.03 -0.35
N VAL A 24 -1.46 -4.72 -1.13
CA VAL A 24 -1.17 -6.09 -1.57
C VAL A 24 0.05 -6.14 -2.47
N ALA A 25 0.16 -5.22 -3.44
CA ALA A 25 1.34 -5.12 -4.30
C ALA A 25 2.60 -4.80 -3.48
N PHE A 26 2.53 -3.86 -2.54
CA PHE A 26 3.65 -3.50 -1.68
C PHE A 26 4.04 -4.66 -0.76
N LEU A 27 3.09 -5.47 -0.29
CA LEU A 27 3.39 -6.66 0.50
C LEU A 27 4.04 -7.75 -0.38
N ALA A 28 3.52 -7.98 -1.59
CA ALA A 28 4.04 -8.98 -2.53
C ALA A 28 5.44 -8.61 -3.08
N PHE A 29 5.65 -7.36 -3.51
CA PHE A 29 6.93 -6.89 -4.05
C PHE A 29 7.91 -6.39 -2.96
N GLY A 30 7.40 -5.96 -1.80
CA GLY A 30 8.21 -5.48 -0.68
C GLY A 30 8.83 -6.60 0.14
N ILE A 31 8.26 -7.81 0.14
CA ILE A 31 8.86 -9.01 0.76
C ILE A 31 10.29 -9.24 0.23
N ASP A 32 10.52 -9.01 -1.06
CA ASP A 32 11.82 -9.25 -1.69
C ASP A 32 12.84 -8.10 -1.50
N ARG A 33 12.38 -6.89 -1.13
CA ARG A 33 13.27 -5.73 -0.88
C ARG A 33 13.64 -5.51 0.58
N ILE A 34 12.98 -6.17 1.53
CA ILE A 34 13.14 -5.86 2.97
C ILE A 34 14.11 -6.82 3.68
N ASP A 35 14.45 -7.99 3.14
CA ASP A 35 15.36 -8.91 3.83
C ASP A 35 16.80 -8.92 3.30
N HIS A 36 17.62 -8.07 3.92
CA HIS A 36 18.98 -8.44 4.33
C HIS A 36 19.39 -7.85 5.69
N ALA A 37 18.52 -7.09 6.38
CA ALA A 37 18.90 -6.34 7.59
C ALA A 37 17.89 -6.39 8.76
N ALA A 38 16.76 -7.09 8.66
CA ALA A 38 15.71 -7.04 9.68
C ALA A 38 15.41 -8.42 10.28
N VAL A 39 16.43 -9.02 10.88
CA VAL A 39 16.29 -10.11 11.85
C VAL A 39 15.45 -9.59 13.04
N GLY A 40 14.13 -9.81 13.03
CA GLY A 40 13.31 -9.72 14.26
C GLY A 40 11.91 -9.10 14.20
N ALA A 41 11.47 -8.40 13.14
CA ALA A 41 10.21 -7.63 13.17
C ALA A 41 9.12 -8.10 12.18
N TYR A 42 8.87 -9.41 12.10
CA TYR A 42 7.81 -9.97 11.23
C TYR A 42 6.39 -9.61 11.70
N ALA A 43 6.16 -9.37 12.99
CA ALA A 43 4.85 -9.10 13.58
C ALA A 43 4.28 -7.69 13.28
N PHE A 44 5.12 -6.73 12.91
CA PHE A 44 4.67 -5.35 12.58
C PHE A 44 4.15 -5.21 11.14
N ARG A 45 4.31 -6.24 10.31
CA ARG A 45 3.98 -6.19 8.86
C ARG A 45 2.48 -6.06 8.57
N PRO A 46 1.56 -6.78 9.24
CA PRO A 46 0.11 -6.55 9.07
C PRO A 46 -0.33 -5.18 9.58
N LEU A 47 0.36 -4.66 10.60
CA LEU A 47 0.07 -3.35 11.19
C LEU A 47 0.34 -2.19 10.21
N LEU A 48 1.21 -2.41 9.22
CA LEU A 48 1.47 -1.46 8.13
C LEU A 48 0.36 -1.44 7.08
N ILE A 49 -0.46 -2.49 6.94
CA ILE A 49 -1.56 -2.55 5.96
C ILE A 49 -2.51 -1.36 6.11
N PRO A 50 -3.09 -1.04 7.29
CA PRO A 50 -3.96 0.13 7.43
C PRO A 50 -3.22 1.45 7.15
N GLY A 51 -1.93 1.55 7.51
CA GLY A 51 -1.11 2.73 7.20
C GLY A 51 -0.86 2.91 5.70
N ILE A 52 -0.64 1.81 4.98
CA ILE A 52 -0.43 1.81 3.52
C ILE A 52 -1.74 2.12 2.81
N ILE A 53 -2.87 1.54 3.23
CA ILE A 53 -4.18 1.86 2.66
C ILE A 53 -4.49 3.35 2.85
N LEU A 54 -4.13 3.94 4.00
CA LEU A 54 -4.33 5.36 4.25
C LEU A 54 -3.39 6.25 3.40
N LEU A 55 -2.12 5.87 3.31
CA LEU A 55 -1.05 6.65 2.67
C LEU A 55 -0.66 6.13 1.27
N TRP A 56 -1.55 5.39 0.62
CA TRP A 56 -1.27 4.70 -0.65
C TRP A 56 -0.71 5.60 -1.77
N PRO A 57 -1.11 6.89 -1.93
CA PRO A 57 -0.56 7.72 -3.01
C PRO A 57 0.92 8.00 -2.78
N LEU A 58 1.32 8.22 -1.53
CA LEU A 58 2.71 8.46 -1.14
C LEU A 58 3.54 7.19 -1.30
N VAL A 59 2.99 6.04 -0.90
CA VAL A 59 3.64 4.73 -1.06
C VAL A 59 3.86 4.43 -2.55
N ALA A 60 2.84 4.61 -3.38
CA ALA A 60 2.91 4.42 -4.82
C ALA A 60 3.91 5.38 -5.49
N TRP A 61 3.91 6.65 -5.10
CA TRP A 61 4.90 7.63 -5.57
C TRP A 61 6.32 7.19 -5.21
N ARG A 62 6.58 6.90 -3.93
CA ARG A 62 7.91 6.48 -3.48
C ARG A 62 8.36 5.22 -4.21
N TRP A 63 7.43 4.28 -4.44
CA TRP A 63 7.72 3.07 -5.20
C TRP A 63 8.09 3.38 -6.66
N ALA A 64 7.36 4.27 -7.33
CA ALA A 64 7.66 4.70 -8.69
C ALA A 64 9.04 5.40 -8.79
N VAL A 65 9.40 6.24 -7.82
CA VAL A 65 10.72 6.89 -7.77
C VAL A 65 11.84 5.86 -7.57
N LEU A 66 11.64 4.89 -6.67
CA LEU A 66 12.61 3.82 -6.43
C LEU A 66 12.73 2.86 -7.63
N ALA A 67 11.64 2.64 -8.35
CA ALA A 67 11.64 1.85 -9.58
C ALA A 67 12.43 2.55 -10.69
N ARG A 68 12.26 3.87 -10.87
CA ARG A 68 13.02 4.64 -11.86
C ARG A 68 14.53 4.65 -11.59
N LYS A 69 14.95 4.83 -10.33
CA LYS A 69 16.37 4.83 -9.94
C LYS A 69 17.12 3.52 -10.20
N ARG A 70 16.42 2.42 -10.52
CA ARG A 70 17.03 1.11 -10.79
C ARG A 70 17.26 0.86 -12.29
N GLY A 71 16.79 1.77 -13.16
CA GLY A 71 16.95 1.70 -14.61
C GLY A 71 18.00 2.64 -15.19
N GLU A 72 18.69 3.43 -14.36
CA GLU A 72 19.92 4.17 -14.69
C GLU A 72 21.13 3.41 -14.17
#